data_AF-A0A2W7E6W7-F1
#
_entry.id   AF-A0A2W7E6W7-F1
#
_cell.length_a   1.000
_cell.length_b   1.000
_cell.length_c   1.000
_cell.angle_alpha   90.00
_cell.angle_beta   90.00
_cell.angle_gamma   90.00
#
_symmetry.space_group_name_H-M   'P 1'
#
loop_
_entity.id
_entity.type
_entity.pdbx_description
1 polymer ?
#
loop_
_entity_poly.entity_id
_entity_poly.type
_entity_poly.pdbx_seq_one_letter_code
_entity_poly.pdbx_strand_id
1 'polypeptide(L)' 'MDRFDRPCRPVIRLVCCIRAVSDFCAEAFGVAFRDNYAESRRAEQAAFDAWQASHITDFEWQRYFVS' A
#
# COMPACT_ATOMS: atom_id res chain seq x y z
N MET A 1 -15.87 0.10 16.49
CA MET A 1 -14.48 0.52 16.20
C MET A 1 -13.61 -0.47 16.94
N ASP A 2 -12.73 -1.26 16.32
CA ASP A 2 -11.61 -0.75 15.53
C ASP A 2 -11.29 -1.58 14.28
N ARG A 3 -11.23 -0.87 13.15
CA ARG A 3 -10.75 -1.36 11.85
C ARG A 3 -9.23 -1.13 11.67
N PHE A 4 -8.56 -0.59 12.68
CA PHE A 4 -7.21 -0.03 12.56
C PHE A 4 -6.08 -1.05 12.72
N ASP A 5 -6.38 -2.30 13.06
CA ASP A 5 -5.37 -3.30 13.45
C ASP A 5 -5.13 -4.40 12.41
N ARG A 6 -5.27 -4.10 11.11
CA ARG A 6 -4.91 -5.06 10.06
C ARG A 6 -3.47 -4.85 9.60
N PRO A 7 -2.61 -5.89 9.63
CA PRO A 7 -1.27 -5.79 9.06
C PRO A 7 -1.35 -5.86 7.53
N CYS A 8 -1.70 -4.75 6.89
CA CYS A 8 -1.58 -4.58 5.44
C CYS A 8 -0.15 -4.13 5.04
N ARG A 9 0.91 -4.67 5.65
CA ARG A 9 2.21 -3.95 5.71
C ARG A 9 3.39 -4.36 4.80
N PRO A 10 3.37 -5.46 4.00
CA PRO A 10 4.37 -5.60 2.92
C PRO A 10 3.82 -5.95 1.53
N VAL A 11 2.55 -6.35 1.42
CA VAL A 11 2.04 -7.06 0.23
C VAL A 11 1.70 -6.11 -0.92
N ILE A 12 1.25 -4.89 -0.63
CA ILE A 12 0.79 -3.92 -1.65
C ILE A 12 1.92 -3.53 -2.60
N ARG A 13 3.10 -3.23 -2.05
CA ARG A 13 4.26 -2.78 -2.83
C ARG A 13 4.75 -3.88 -3.78
N LEU A 14 4.86 -5.11 -3.29
CA LEU A 14 5.32 -6.25 -4.08
C LEU A 14 4.32 -6.60 -5.19
N VAL A 15 3.02 -6.66 -4.86
CA VAL A 15 1.95 -7.00 -5.82
C VAL A 15 1.80 -5.92 -6.90
N CYS A 16 1.94 -4.64 -6.54
CA CYS A 16 1.84 -3.55 -7.51
C CYS A 16 2.96 -3.63 -8.57
N CYS A 17 4.21 -3.89 -8.16
CA CYS A 17 5.32 -4.01 -9.09
C CYS A 17 5.14 -5.20 -10.05
N ILE A 18 4.70 -6.36 -9.54
CA ILE A 18 4.45 -7.56 -10.35
C ILE A 18 3.34 -7.31 -11.39
N ARG A 19 2.25 -6.64 -10.99
CA ARG A 19 1.12 -6.36 -11.89
C ARG A 19 1.45 -5.29 -12.95
N ALA A 20 2.29 -4.32 -12.60
CA ALA A 20 2.68 -3.25 -13.52
C ALA A 20 3.52 -3.74 -14.72
N VAL A 21 4.25 -4.84 -14.57
CA VAL A 21 5.09 -5.44 -15.63
C VAL A 21 4.50 -6.73 -16.20
N SER A 22 3.30 -7.12 -15.77
CA SER A 22 2.67 -8.37 -16.18
C SER A 22 2.06 -8.25 -17.58
N ASP A 23 2.58 -9.02 -18.52
CA ASP A 23 2.01 -9.15 -19.87
C ASP A 23 0.61 -9.76 -19.83
N PHE A 24 0.39 -10.74 -18.95
CA PHE A 24 -0.95 -11.28 -18.67
C PHE A 24 -1.95 -10.19 -18.28
N CYS A 25 -1.57 -9.26 -17.40
CA CYS A 25 -2.47 -8.17 -17.00
C CYS A 25 -2.73 -7.19 -18.15
N ALA A 26 -1.73 -6.93 -19.00
CA ALA A 26 -1.90 -6.09 -20.19
C ALA A 26 -2.82 -6.74 -21.23
N GLU A 27 -2.72 -8.04 -21.42
CA GLU A 27 -3.57 -8.81 -22.34
C GLU A 27 -5.01 -8.92 -21.83
N ALA A 28 -5.20 -9.25 -20.55
CA ALA A 28 -6.53 -9.48 -19.98
C ALA A 28 -7.34 -8.18 -19.77
N PHE A 29 -6.69 -7.07 -19.45
CA PHE A 29 -7.36 -5.82 -19.05
C PHE A 29 -6.99 -4.60 -19.91
N GLY A 30 -5.98 -4.71 -20.76
CA GLY A 30 -5.44 -3.61 -21.55
C GLY A 30 -4.29 -2.88 -20.87
N VAL A 31 -3.34 -2.42 -21.68
CA VAL A 31 -2.13 -1.69 -21.24
C VAL A 31 -2.50 -0.41 -20.47
N ALA A 32 -3.45 0.37 -21.01
CA ALA A 32 -3.88 1.62 -20.37
C ALA A 32 -4.49 1.39 -18.97
N PHE A 33 -5.22 0.29 -18.78
CA PHE A 33 -5.77 -0.06 -17.46
C PHE A 33 -4.66 -0.50 -16.51
N ARG A 34 -3.76 -1.37 -16.94
CA ARG A 34 -2.62 -1.85 -16.14
C ARG A 34 -1.77 -0.69 -15.64
N ASP A 35 -1.45 0.25 -16.53
CA ASP A 35 -0.57 1.38 -16.21
C ASP A 35 -1.26 2.36 -15.25
N ASN A 36 -2.53 2.72 -15.51
CA ASN A 36 -3.32 3.53 -14.58
C ASN A 36 -3.47 2.87 -13.20
N TYR A 37 -3.71 1.56 -13.16
CA TYR A 37 -3.81 0.83 -11.91
C TYR A 37 -2.49 0.89 -11.14
N ALA A 38 -1.36 0.70 -11.82
CA ALA A 38 -0.04 0.81 -11.20
C ALA A 38 0.22 2.21 -10.63
N GLU A 39 -0.15 3.28 -11.34
CA GLU A 39 -0.03 4.64 -10.85
C GLU A 39 -0.94 4.91 -9.64
N SER A 40 -2.20 4.45 -9.69
CA SER A 40 -3.13 4.59 -8.57
C SER A 40 -2.61 3.93 -7.30
N ARG A 41 -2.04 2.72 -7.41
CA ARG A 41 -1.45 2.01 -6.26
C ARG A 41 -0.22 2.72 -5.71
N ARG A 42 0.61 3.35 -6.56
CA ARG A 42 1.75 4.16 -6.09
C ARG A 42 1.28 5.40 -5.34
N ALA A 43 0.26 6.08 -5.83
CA ALA A 43 -0.31 7.26 -5.18
C ALA A 43 -0.92 6.92 -3.81
N GLU A 44 -1.66 5.81 -3.72
CA GLU A 44 -2.21 5.32 -2.46
C GLU A 44 -1.12 4.98 -1.44
N GLN A 45 -0.03 4.35 -1.88
CA GLN A 45 1.10 4.06 -1.01
C GLN A 45 1.78 5.33 -0.50
N ALA A 46 2.01 6.31 -1.37
CA ALA A 46 2.62 7.58 -0.97
C ALA A 46 1.74 8.34 0.04
N ALA A 47 0.42 8.33 -0.16
CA ALA A 47 -0.53 8.92 0.79
C ALA A 47 -0.50 8.20 2.15
N PHE A 48 -0.42 6.87 2.15
CA PHE A 48 -0.31 6.09 3.37
C PHE A 48 1.02 6.34 4.10
N ASP A 49 2.13 6.37 3.38
CA ASP A 49 3.46 6.62 3.98
C ASP A 49 3.50 8.01 4.64
N ALA A 50 2.92 9.02 3.98
CA ALA A 50 2.81 10.37 4.54
C ALA A 50 1.91 10.42 5.79
N TRP A 51 0.74 9.75 5.75
CA TRP A 51 -0.13 9.64 6.91
C TRP A 51 0.56 8.91 8.07
N GLN A 52 1.25 7.81 7.80
CA GLN A 52 1.96 7.06 8.84
C GLN A 52 3.08 7.89 9.45
N ALA A 53 3.86 8.63 8.65
CA ALA A 53 4.92 9.48 9.18
C ALA A 53 4.40 10.59 10.11
N SER A 54 3.14 11.01 9.95
CA SER A 54 2.51 12.04 10.79
C SER A 54 1.73 11.48 11.99
N HIS A 55 1.67 10.16 12.16
CA HIS A 55 0.92 9.52 13.24
C HIS A 55 1.79 8.51 13.99
N ILE A 56 1.87 8.64 15.31
CA ILE A 56 2.41 7.57 16.15
C ILE A 56 1.33 6.49 16.20
N THR A 57 1.66 5.29 15.72
CA THR A 57 0.75 4.15 15.79
C THR A 57 0.64 3.63 17.23
N ASP A 58 -0.47 2.97 17.57
CA ASP A 58 -0.65 2.39 18.91
C ASP A 58 0.48 1.42 19.29
N PHE A 59 0.99 0.67 18.31
CA PHE A 59 2.18 -0.18 18.49
C PHE A 59 3.43 0.63 18.84
N GLU A 60 3.69 1.74 18.14
CA GLU A 60 4.82 2.62 18.44
C GLU A 60 4.64 3.31 19.79
N TRP A 61 3.40 3.68 20.14
CA TRP A 61 3.09 4.27 21.44
C TRP A 61 3.39 3.30 22.58
N GLN A 62 2.90 2.06 22.49
CA GLN A 62 3.18 1.02 23.48
C GLN A 62 4.67 0.72 23.58
N ARG A 63 5.38 0.64 22.45
CA ARG A 63 6.82 0.34 22.44
C ARG A 63 7.68 1.41 23.09
N TYR A 64 7.34 2.69 22.90
CA TYR A 64 8.21 3.79 23.33
C TYR A 64 7.74 4.49 24.61
N PHE A 65 6.46 4.40 24.97
CA PHE A 65 5.88 5.22 26.04
C PHE A 65 5.13 4.44 27.13
N VAL A 66 4.91 3.13 26.98
CA VAL A 66 4.28 2.30 28.01
C VAL A 66 5.31 1.28 28.52
N SER A 67 5.68 1.41 29.81
CA SER A 67 6.51 0.47 30.56
C SER A 67 5.66 -0.60 31.24
#